data_AF-A0A538GZ02-F1
#
_entry.id   AF-A0A538GZ02-F1
#
_cell.length_a   1.000
_cell.length_b   1.000
_cell.length_c   1.000
_cell.angle_alpha   90.00
_cell.angle_beta   90.00
_cell.angle_gamma   90.00
#
_symmetry.space_group_name_H-M   'P 1'
#
loop_
_entity.id
_entity.type
_entity.pdbx_description
1 polymer ?
#
loop_
_entity_poly.entity_id
_entity_poly.type
_entity_poly.pdbx_seq_one_letter_code
_entity_poly.pdbx_strand_id
1 'polypeptide(L)'
;MRHVRTYPHPIERVWDAVTTAEHLDAWMLPVCKIDLRLGGKCSFSWGGPAETATEATIVAIDPPRLVDYGGLRFELEAVEGGTRLTFIQSFSPDAPRDVFEPSDWTGGDLPAGPGTPWKPGFMAGFHLMLDQLNRYLDGAWTLDDTLAGLRARKYET
;
A
#
# COMPACT_ATOMS: atom_id res chain seq x y z
N MET A 1 -1.32 -0.31 -13.29
CA MET A 1 -2.39 0.63 -12.93
C MET A 1 -1.79 1.96 -12.45
N ARG A 2 -2.45 3.11 -12.68
CA ARG A 2 -1.98 4.43 -12.24
C ARG A 2 -3.12 5.23 -11.62
N HIS A 3 -2.87 5.88 -10.49
CA HIS A 3 -3.78 6.78 -9.79
C HIS A 3 -3.10 8.11 -9.47
N VAL A 4 -3.87 9.20 -9.47
CA VAL A 4 -3.36 10.53 -9.11
C VAL A 4 -4.28 11.16 -8.06
N ARG A 5 -3.67 11.74 -7.01
CA ARG A 5 -4.33 12.45 -5.92
C ARG A 5 -3.55 13.70 -5.54
N THR A 6 -4.26 14.70 -5.03
CA THR A 6 -3.65 15.91 -4.47
C THR A 6 -4.03 15.98 -3.01
N TYR A 7 -3.03 16.10 -2.13
CA TYR A 7 -3.19 16.21 -0.70
C TYR A 7 -2.84 17.64 -0.26
N PRO A 8 -3.65 18.31 0.57
CA PRO A 8 -3.40 19.67 1.04
C PRO A 8 -2.33 19.71 2.15
N HIS A 9 -1.23 19.01 1.94
CA HIS A 9 -0.16 18.76 2.90
C HIS A 9 1.21 18.99 2.24
N PRO A 10 2.23 19.45 3.00
CA PRO A 10 3.58 19.63 2.48
C PRO A 10 4.19 18.31 2.03
N ILE A 11 5.05 18.35 1.01
CA ILE A 11 5.62 17.15 0.37
C ILE A 11 6.40 16.29 1.36
N GLU A 12 7.05 16.90 2.35
CA GLU A 12 7.79 16.21 3.40
C GLU A 12 6.88 15.34 4.25
N ARG A 13 5.66 15.81 4.55
CA ARG A 13 4.67 15.05 5.34
C ARG A 13 4.11 13.88 4.53
N VAL A 14 3.84 14.10 3.24
CA VAL A 14 3.36 13.03 2.35
C VAL A 14 4.45 12.00 2.10
N TRP A 15 5.70 12.45 1.93
CA TRP A 15 6.88 11.60 1.79
C TRP A 15 7.05 10.69 3.00
N ASP A 16 7.09 11.27 4.19
CA ASP A 16 7.22 10.52 5.44
C ASP A 16 6.08 9.52 5.63
N ALA A 17 4.85 9.85 5.21
CA ALA A 17 3.72 8.95 5.26
C ALA A 17 3.85 7.72 4.34
N VAL A 18 4.58 7.83 3.21
CA VAL A 18 4.74 6.74 2.23
C VAL A 18 6.08 6.01 2.33
N THR A 19 7.02 6.48 3.16
CA THR A 19 8.35 5.87 3.33
C THR A 19 8.65 5.30 4.70
N THR A 20 7.89 5.68 5.72
CA THR A 20 8.12 5.26 7.10
C THR A 20 7.20 4.09 7.45
N ALA A 21 7.77 3.01 7.99
CA ALA A 21 7.04 1.78 8.27
C ALA A 21 5.85 2.02 9.20
N GLU A 22 6.06 2.79 10.26
CA GLU A 22 5.03 3.14 11.27
C GLU A 22 3.85 3.91 10.65
N HIS A 23 4.12 4.72 9.62
CA HIS A 23 3.07 5.45 8.91
C HIS A 23 2.34 4.56 7.91
N LEU A 24 3.07 3.71 7.19
CA LEU A 24 2.47 2.69 6.31
C LEU A 24 1.60 1.72 7.11
N ASP A 25 1.98 1.39 8.35
CA ASP A 25 1.19 0.59 9.29
C ASP A 25 -0.15 1.25 9.63
N ALA A 26 -0.17 2.58 9.66
CA ALA A 26 -1.36 3.34 10.03
C ALA A 26 -2.39 3.42 8.90
N TRP A 27 -2.02 3.42 7.62
CA TRP A 27 -2.98 3.64 6.52
C TRP A 27 -2.93 2.62 5.38
N MET A 28 -1.86 1.84 5.22
CA MET A 28 -1.68 0.91 4.10
C MET A 28 -1.87 -0.54 4.52
N LEU A 29 -0.97 -1.06 5.37
CA LEU A 29 -0.96 -2.46 5.82
C LEU A 29 -0.37 -2.54 7.22
N PRO A 30 -0.94 -3.31 8.15
CA PRO A 30 -0.64 -3.23 9.57
C PRO A 30 0.76 -3.70 10.00
N VAL A 31 1.49 -4.38 9.11
CA VAL A 31 2.84 -4.88 9.40
C VAL A 31 3.75 -4.64 8.20
N CYS A 32 4.39 -3.49 8.19
CA CYS A 32 5.36 -3.04 7.21
C CYS A 32 6.77 -3.06 7.80
N LYS A 33 7.76 -3.44 7.00
CA LYS A 33 9.19 -3.25 7.31
C LYS A 33 9.85 -2.61 6.11
N ILE A 34 10.59 -1.53 6.32
CA ILE A 34 11.19 -0.74 5.24
C ILE A 34 12.66 -0.45 5.58
N ASP A 35 13.58 -0.96 4.76
CA ASP A 35 14.97 -0.50 4.70
C ASP A 35 15.07 0.57 3.59
N LEU A 36 14.88 1.84 3.96
CA LEU A 36 14.71 2.96 3.02
C LEU A 36 16.03 3.38 2.34
N ARG A 37 16.51 2.53 1.43
CA ARG A 37 17.66 2.78 0.56
C ARG A 37 17.51 2.01 -0.74
N LEU A 38 18.21 2.44 -1.79
CA LEU A 38 18.23 1.67 -3.04
C LEU A 38 18.75 0.25 -2.79
N GLY A 39 18.01 -0.76 -3.26
CA GLY A 39 18.29 -2.17 -2.99
C GLY A 39 17.98 -2.63 -1.55
N GLY A 40 17.36 -1.77 -0.74
CA GLY A 40 16.89 -2.10 0.60
C GLY A 40 15.70 -3.06 0.55
N LYS A 41 15.61 -3.93 1.55
CA LYS A 41 14.53 -4.92 1.65
C LYS A 41 13.28 -4.30 2.27
N CYS A 42 12.13 -4.70 1.77
CA CYS A 42 10.83 -4.32 2.32
C CYS A 42 9.95 -5.55 2.48
N SER A 43 9.03 -5.51 3.45
CA SER A 43 8.02 -6.56 3.61
C SER A 43 6.69 -5.95 3.99
N PHE A 44 5.61 -6.45 3.40
CA PHE A 44 4.24 -5.99 3.65
C PHE A 44 3.35 -7.17 4.04
N SER A 45 2.64 -7.08 5.18
CA SER A 45 1.80 -8.17 5.70
C SER A 45 0.54 -7.66 6.42
N TRP A 46 -0.49 -8.52 6.47
CA TRP A 46 -1.76 -8.27 7.17
C TRP A 46 -1.76 -8.70 8.65
N GLY A 47 -0.71 -9.37 9.14
CA GLY A 47 -0.59 -9.83 10.53
C GLY A 47 -1.66 -10.86 10.93
N GLY A 48 -1.45 -12.14 10.58
CA GLY A 48 -2.37 -13.24 10.89
C GLY A 48 -1.68 -14.61 10.85
N PRO A 49 -2.29 -15.70 11.37
CA PRO A 49 -1.61 -16.98 11.63
C PRO A 49 -1.05 -17.72 10.39
N ALA A 50 -1.42 -17.29 9.18
CA ALA A 50 -0.86 -17.76 7.91
C ALA A 50 -0.02 -16.64 7.27
N GLU A 51 1.05 -16.21 7.96
CA GLU A 51 1.88 -15.06 7.58
C GLU A 51 2.61 -15.26 6.24
N THR A 52 1.97 -14.92 5.12
CA THR A 52 2.67 -14.70 3.86
C THR A 52 2.96 -13.21 3.73
N ALA A 53 4.11 -12.78 4.25
CA ALA A 53 4.62 -11.44 3.98
C ALA A 53 5.03 -11.36 2.51
N THR A 54 4.60 -10.30 1.81
CA THR A 54 5.11 -10.03 0.47
C THR A 54 6.46 -9.33 0.61
N GLU A 55 7.53 -10.04 0.28
CA GLU A 55 8.87 -9.46 0.22
C GLU A 55 9.03 -8.62 -1.06
N ALA A 56 9.68 -7.48 -0.90
CA ALA A 56 9.93 -6.51 -1.94
C ALA A 56 11.34 -5.92 -1.78
N THR A 57 11.84 -5.29 -2.84
CA THR A 57 13.11 -4.56 -2.83
C THR A 57 12.88 -3.18 -3.41
N ILE A 58 13.46 -2.15 -2.79
CA ILE A 58 13.41 -0.79 -3.33
C ILE A 58 14.26 -0.71 -4.59
N VAL A 59 13.61 -0.48 -5.74
CA VAL A 59 14.26 -0.42 -7.06
C VAL A 59 14.50 1.01 -7.54
N ALA A 60 13.83 1.99 -6.94
CA ALA A 60 14.09 3.40 -7.17
C ALA A 60 13.79 4.19 -5.90
N ILE A 61 14.63 5.19 -5.61
CA ILE A 61 14.40 6.15 -4.53
C ILE A 61 15.08 7.48 -4.88
N ASP A 62 14.35 8.58 -4.78
CA ASP A 62 14.82 9.95 -4.95
C ASP A 62 14.03 10.85 -3.98
N PRO A 63 14.47 11.00 -2.72
CA PRO A 63 13.73 11.75 -1.71
C PRO A 63 13.67 13.26 -2.03
N PRO A 64 12.55 13.95 -1.78
CA PRO A 64 11.26 13.46 -1.30
C PRO A 64 10.26 13.15 -2.44
N ARG A 65 10.75 12.81 -3.64
CA ARG A 65 9.97 12.79 -4.89
C ARG A 65 9.57 11.41 -5.37
N LEU A 66 10.31 10.36 -5.02
CA LEU A 66 10.08 9.03 -5.59
C LEU A 66 10.52 7.91 -4.67
N VAL A 67 9.67 6.90 -4.50
CA VAL A 67 10.06 5.57 -4.02
C VAL A 67 9.33 4.49 -4.81
N ASP A 68 10.02 3.41 -5.15
CA ASP A 68 9.45 2.25 -5.85
C ASP A 68 9.86 0.96 -5.14
N TYR A 69 8.87 0.27 -4.57
CA TYR A 69 9.03 -1.00 -3.85
C TYR A 69 8.98 -2.22 -4.79
N GLY A 70 9.48 -2.11 -6.02
CA GLY A 70 9.53 -3.22 -6.97
C GLY A 70 8.17 -3.52 -7.59
N GLY A 71 7.40 -2.48 -7.90
CA GLY A 71 6.07 -2.59 -8.49
C GLY A 71 4.97 -1.82 -7.77
N LEU A 72 5.30 -1.19 -6.63
CA LEU A 72 4.48 -0.18 -5.96
C LEU A 72 5.27 1.13 -5.91
N ARG A 73 4.94 2.04 -6.80
CA ARG A 73 5.68 3.28 -7.03
C ARG A 73 4.87 4.50 -6.60
N PHE A 74 5.49 5.35 -5.80
CA PHE A 74 4.95 6.62 -5.32
C PHE A 74 5.79 7.75 -5.87
N GLU A 75 5.19 8.60 -6.70
CA GLU A 75 5.80 9.82 -7.24
C GLU A 75 5.12 11.04 -6.61
N LEU A 76 5.91 11.91 -5.97
CA LEU A 76 5.45 13.12 -5.31
C LEU A 76 5.94 14.36 -6.05
N GLU A 77 5.04 15.33 -6.16
CA GLU A 77 5.34 16.64 -6.71
C GLU A 77 4.68 17.72 -5.86
N ALA A 78 5.47 18.68 -5.39
CA ALA A 78 4.95 19.87 -4.74
C ALA A 78 4.16 20.70 -5.76
N VAL A 79 2.93 21.05 -5.43
CA VAL A 79 2.03 21.85 -6.27
C VAL A 79 1.45 23.00 -5.45
N GLU A 80 0.84 23.97 -6.12
CA GLU A 80 0.07 24.99 -5.41
C GLU A 80 -1.02 24.33 -4.57
N GLY A 81 -1.04 24.63 -3.27
CA GLY A 81 -2.01 24.07 -2.33
C GLY A 81 -1.64 22.71 -1.73
N GLY A 82 -0.47 22.11 -2.04
CA GLY A 82 -0.01 20.90 -1.35
C GLY A 82 0.88 19.98 -2.20
N THR A 83 0.57 18.69 -2.22
CA THR A 83 1.37 17.67 -2.88
C THR A 83 0.52 16.80 -3.79
N ARG A 84 0.94 16.63 -5.03
CA ARG A 84 0.37 15.67 -5.97
C ARG A 84 1.11 14.34 -5.85
N LEU A 85 0.40 13.29 -5.46
CA LEU A 85 0.86 11.91 -5.48
C LEU A 85 0.37 11.23 -6.77
N THR A 86 1.31 10.66 -7.53
CA THR A 86 1.02 9.66 -8.56
C THR A 86 1.43 8.30 -8.02
N PHE A 87 0.45 7.42 -7.84
CA PHE A 87 0.66 6.03 -7.43
C PHE A 87 0.59 5.12 -8.67
N ILE A 88 1.62 4.31 -8.88
CA ILE A 88 1.72 3.36 -9.99
C ILE A 88 1.91 1.97 -9.43
N GLN A 89 1.04 1.05 -9.83
CA GLN A 89 1.21 -0.37 -9.58
C GLN A 89 1.60 -1.07 -10.89
N SER A 90 2.65 -1.86 -10.87
CA SER A 90 3.05 -2.75 -11.97
C SER A 90 3.31 -4.15 -11.46
N PHE A 91 2.89 -5.15 -12.24
CA PHE A 91 3.25 -6.55 -12.01
C PHE A 91 4.33 -6.94 -13.01
N SER A 92 5.38 -7.62 -12.56
CA SER A 92 6.36 -8.18 -13.48
C SER A 92 5.70 -9.32 -14.29
N PRO A 93 5.86 -9.36 -15.63
CA PRO A 93 5.37 -10.48 -16.44
C PRO A 93 6.07 -11.81 -16.10
N ASP A 94 7.23 -11.76 -15.43
CA ASP A 94 8.02 -12.94 -15.01
C ASP A 94 7.70 -13.42 -13.58
N ALA A 95 6.72 -12.79 -12.91
CA ALA A 95 6.26 -13.31 -11.62
C ALA A 95 5.69 -14.73 -11.78
N PRO A 96 6.04 -15.71 -10.92
CA PRO A 96 5.53 -17.08 -11.05
C PRO A 96 4.00 -17.07 -11.04
N ARG A 97 3.37 -17.74 -12.01
CA ARG A 97 1.90 -17.76 -12.17
C ARG A 97 1.19 -18.42 -10.97
N ASP A 98 1.95 -19.19 -10.22
CA ASP A 98 1.63 -19.99 -9.06
C ASP A 98 1.62 -19.17 -7.75
N VAL A 99 2.12 -17.92 -7.75
CA VAL A 99 1.83 -16.92 -6.68
C VAL A 99 0.37 -16.44 -6.75
N PHE A 100 -0.33 -16.77 -7.83
CA PHE A 100 -1.69 -16.33 -8.12
C PHE A 100 -2.70 -17.49 -8.19
N GLU A 101 -2.34 -18.69 -7.70
CA GLU A 101 -3.35 -19.73 -7.51
C GLU A 101 -4.44 -19.20 -6.57
N PRO A 102 -5.71 -19.21 -6.98
CA PRO A 102 -6.79 -18.80 -6.12
C PRO A 102 -6.78 -19.73 -4.91
N SER A 103 -6.44 -19.20 -3.73
CA SER A 103 -6.80 -19.86 -2.48
C SER A 103 -8.29 -20.18 -2.55
N ASP A 104 -8.74 -21.31 -1.98
CA ASP A 104 -10.14 -21.77 -1.91
C ASP A 104 -11.06 -20.84 -1.06
N TRP A 105 -10.90 -19.53 -1.23
CA TRP A 105 -11.52 -18.46 -0.50
C TRP A 105 -12.65 -17.83 -1.32
N THR A 106 -13.77 -17.55 -0.67
CA THR A 106 -14.97 -16.97 -1.25
C THR A 106 -14.67 -15.63 -1.92
N GLY A 107 -14.92 -15.55 -3.23
CA GLY A 107 -14.76 -14.34 -4.06
C GLY A 107 -13.55 -14.32 -4.99
N GLY A 108 -12.74 -15.38 -5.07
CA GLY A 108 -11.62 -15.49 -6.03
C GLY A 108 -12.02 -15.51 -7.52
N ASP A 109 -13.32 -15.60 -7.79
CA ASP A 109 -13.98 -15.62 -9.10
C ASP A 109 -14.56 -14.26 -9.54
N LEU A 110 -14.35 -13.21 -8.75
CA LEU A 110 -14.82 -11.84 -9.02
C LEU A 110 -13.91 -11.10 -10.04
N PRO A 111 -14.40 -10.05 -10.73
CA PRO A 111 -13.82 -9.48 -11.97
C PRO A 111 -12.41 -8.87 -11.86
N ALA A 112 -11.77 -8.91 -10.68
CA ALA A 112 -10.37 -8.54 -10.48
C ALA A 112 -9.37 -9.62 -10.95
N GLY A 113 -9.85 -10.79 -11.40
CA GLY A 113 -9.07 -11.79 -12.14
C GLY A 113 -8.15 -12.68 -11.28
N PRO A 114 -7.81 -13.88 -11.77
CA PRO A 114 -7.04 -14.91 -11.04
C PRO A 114 -5.52 -14.60 -11.01
N GLY A 115 -5.16 -13.34 -10.76
CA GLY A 115 -3.83 -12.81 -11.04
C GLY A 115 -3.36 -11.74 -10.06
N THR A 116 -4.01 -11.59 -8.91
CA THR A 116 -3.56 -10.61 -7.90
C THR A 116 -3.42 -11.28 -6.53
N PRO A 117 -2.36 -10.99 -5.75
CA PRO A 117 -2.20 -11.53 -4.39
C PRO A 117 -3.21 -10.99 -3.37
N TRP A 118 -4.25 -10.27 -3.82
CA TRP A 118 -5.03 -9.37 -2.98
C TRP A 118 -6.55 -9.54 -3.21
N LYS A 119 -7.30 -9.55 -2.11
CA LYS A 119 -8.73 -9.89 -2.03
C LYS A 119 -9.66 -9.03 -2.93
N PRO A 120 -10.86 -9.52 -3.30
CA PRO A 120 -11.73 -9.00 -4.40
C PRO A 120 -12.23 -7.55 -4.29
N GLY A 121 -11.99 -6.86 -3.17
CA GLY A 121 -12.29 -5.44 -2.99
C GLY A 121 -11.20 -4.50 -3.52
N PHE A 122 -10.16 -4.99 -4.20
CA PHE A 122 -8.86 -4.31 -4.38
C PHE A 122 -8.84 -3.10 -5.35
N MET A 123 -9.65 -3.07 -6.42
CA MET A 123 -9.72 -1.86 -7.27
C MET A 123 -10.39 -0.69 -6.54
N ALA A 124 -11.45 -0.98 -5.76
CA ALA A 124 -11.94 -0.03 -4.75
C ALA A 124 -10.90 0.16 -3.64
N GLY A 125 -10.13 -0.87 -3.33
CA GLY A 125 -9.10 -0.92 -2.30
C GLY A 125 -8.04 0.15 -2.45
N PHE A 126 -7.51 0.41 -3.65
CA PHE A 126 -6.55 1.50 -3.85
C PHE A 126 -7.17 2.89 -3.71
N HIS A 127 -8.41 3.07 -4.18
CA HIS A 127 -9.12 4.31 -3.94
C HIS A 127 -9.34 4.52 -2.44
N LEU A 128 -9.81 3.49 -1.73
CA LEU A 128 -10.03 3.50 -0.29
C LEU A 128 -8.73 3.70 0.51
N MET A 129 -7.63 3.07 0.08
CA MET A 129 -6.31 3.20 0.69
C MET A 129 -5.74 4.61 0.47
N LEU A 130 -5.89 5.20 -0.72
CA LEU A 130 -5.49 6.58 -0.98
C LEU A 130 -6.38 7.61 -0.27
N ASP A 131 -7.65 7.30 -0.05
CA ASP A 131 -8.57 8.10 0.77
C ASP A 131 -8.23 7.97 2.27
N GLN A 132 -7.81 6.78 2.72
CA GLN A 132 -7.31 6.54 4.07
C GLN A 132 -6.01 7.30 4.32
N LEU A 133 -5.11 7.37 3.34
CA LEU A 133 -3.94 8.25 3.39
C LEU A 133 -4.35 9.71 3.56
N ASN A 134 -5.38 10.19 2.86
CA ASN A 134 -5.88 11.55 3.07
C ASN A 134 -6.32 11.77 4.53
N ARG A 135 -7.13 10.84 5.07
CA ARG A 135 -7.61 10.93 6.46
C ARG A 135 -6.48 10.87 7.49
N TYR A 136 -5.48 10.03 7.23
CA TYR A 136 -4.28 9.94 8.06
C TYR A 136 -3.49 11.26 8.05
N LEU A 137 -3.28 11.84 6.86
CA LEU A 137 -2.59 13.12 6.71
C LEU A 137 -3.34 14.26 7.41
N ASP A 138 -4.68 14.26 7.35
CA ASP A 138 -5.55 15.21 8.06
C ASP A 138 -5.57 15.00 9.59
N GLY A 139 -4.93 13.93 10.10
CA GLY A 139 -4.91 13.58 11.52
C GLY A 139 -6.21 12.94 12.02
N ALA A 140 -7.11 12.57 11.11
CA ALA A 140 -8.41 11.97 11.40
C ALA A 140 -8.36 10.42 11.40
N TRP A 141 -7.17 9.82 11.27
CA TRP A 141 -6.97 8.38 11.23
C TRP A 141 -5.64 8.00 11.87
N THR A 142 -5.64 6.94 12.70
CA THR A 142 -4.48 6.48 13.47
C THR A 142 -4.23 4.98 13.30
N LEU A 143 -3.10 4.49 13.80
CA LEU A 143 -2.79 3.05 13.85
C LEU A 143 -3.83 2.27 14.67
N ASP A 144 -4.34 2.86 15.76
CA ASP A 144 -5.41 2.25 16.56
C ASP A 144 -6.70 2.04 15.76
N ASP A 145 -7.07 2.99 14.89
CA ASP A 145 -8.23 2.87 14.01
C ASP A 145 -8.06 1.71 13.00
N THR A 146 -6.85 1.56 12.46
CA THR A 146 -6.51 0.45 11.56
C THR A 146 -6.58 -0.90 12.27
N LEU A 147 -6.01 -1.00 13.47
CA LEU A 147 -6.06 -2.22 14.28
C LEU A 147 -7.49 -2.55 14.73
N ALA A 148 -8.31 -1.54 15.06
CA ALA A 148 -9.73 -1.72 15.39
C ALA A 148 -10.53 -2.25 14.20
N GLY A 149 -10.31 -1.72 12.99
CA GLY A 149 -10.95 -2.21 11.76
C GLY A 149 -10.59 -3.65 11.42
N LEU A 150 -9.32 -4.04 11.61
CA LEU A 150 -8.87 -5.42 11.42
C LEU A 150 -9.49 -6.38 12.44
N ARG A 151 -9.60 -5.96 13.70
CA ARG A 151 -10.27 -6.74 14.75
C ARG A 151 -11.74 -6.95 14.45
N ALA A 152 -12.49 -5.92 14.07
CA ALA A 152 -13.90 -6.02 13.74
C ALA A 152 -14.17 -7.06 12.63
N ARG A 153 -13.37 -7.05 11.57
CA ARG A 153 -13.48 -8.02 10.46
C ARG A 153 -13.09 -9.45 10.85
N LYS A 154 -12.33 -9.64 11.93
CA LYS A 154 -11.93 -10.97 12.43
C LYS A 154 -13.05 -11.68 13.20
N TYR A 155 -14.11 -10.95 13.59
CA TYR A 155 -15.24 -11.50 14.37
C TYR A 155 -16.56 -11.57 13.57
N GLU A 156 -16.55 -11.28 12.28
CA GLU A 156 -17.70 -11.45 11.36
C GLU A 156 -17.71 -12.81 10.65
N THR A 157 -17.17 -13.87 11.28
CA THR A 157 -17.21 -15.25 10.77
C THR A 157 -17.77 -16.21 11.80
#